data_AF-A0A0D6LS72-F1
#
_entry.id   AF-A0A0D6LS72-F1
#
_cell.length_a   1.000
_cell.length_b   1.000
_cell.length_c   1.000
_cell.angle_alpha   90.00
_cell.angle_beta   90.00
_cell.angle_gamma   90.00
#
_symmetry.space_group_name_H-M   'P 1'
#
loop_
_entity.id
_entity.type
_entity.pdbx_description
1 polymer ?
#
loop_
_entity_poly.entity_id
_entity_poly.type
_entity_poly.pdbx_seq_one_letter_code
_entity_poly.pdbx_strand_id
1 'polypeptide(L)'
;MNRLGVYYASYGPFVMGFIPAGGQCNIDQPALNLFARDFYVLAENEERLAYLQLIRDVLVLLHAPSESATFDAEEIIEFETALANITMADDQRHDIAELYTKMTLGQMKEQLPNFDWQLFFNEVFRDITSKLR
;
A
#
# COMPACT_ATOMS: atom_id res chain seq x y z
N MET A 1 11.53 26.48 -4.60
CA MET A 1 11.09 25.53 -3.56
C MET A 1 9.71 25.93 -3.10
N ASN A 2 8.66 25.39 -3.71
CA ASN A 2 7.28 25.35 -3.21
C ASN A 2 6.39 24.88 -4.38
N ARG A 3 5.37 24.06 -4.06
CA ARG A 3 4.32 23.50 -4.94
C ARG A 3 4.45 22.04 -5.38
N LEU A 4 5.06 21.15 -4.57
CA LEU A 4 4.69 19.73 -4.65
C LEU A 4 3.54 19.51 -3.66
N GLY A 5 2.33 19.42 -4.18
CA GLY A 5 1.16 19.01 -3.41
C GLY A 5 1.13 17.49 -3.34
N VAL A 6 0.98 16.95 -2.13
CA VAL A 6 0.81 15.53 -1.89
C VAL A 6 -0.68 15.27 -1.67
N TYR A 7 -1.23 14.28 -2.35
CA TYR A 7 -2.64 13.92 -2.26
C TYR A 7 -2.75 12.62 -1.49
N TYR A 8 -3.79 12.51 -0.68
CA TYR A 8 -3.96 11.44 0.28
C TYR A 8 -5.40 10.93 0.22
N ALA A 9 -5.57 9.61 0.12
CA ALA A 9 -6.85 8.95 0.38
C ALA A 9 -6.96 8.68 1.89
N SER A 10 -8.02 9.19 2.52
CA SER A 10 -8.14 9.27 3.99
C SER A 10 -8.29 7.92 4.72
N TYR A 11 -8.34 6.79 4.01
CA TYR A 11 -8.91 5.55 4.53
C TYR A 11 -8.18 4.28 4.01
N GLY A 12 -6.86 4.19 4.10
CA GLY A 12 -6.15 2.95 3.75
C GLY A 12 -4.63 2.94 3.98
N PRO A 13 -3.95 1.77 3.89
CA PRO A 13 -2.49 1.67 3.78
C PRO A 13 -2.06 2.17 2.38
N PHE A 14 -0.79 2.45 2.06
CA PHE A 14 -0.46 3.37 0.93
C PHE A 14 0.29 2.77 -0.30
N VAL A 15 0.01 3.28 -1.50
CA VAL A 15 0.77 3.20 -2.79
C VAL A 15 0.80 4.58 -3.47
N MET A 16 1.97 4.96 -3.98
CA MET A 16 2.26 6.27 -4.55
C MET A 16 2.16 6.24 -6.10
N GLY A 17 1.31 7.09 -6.70
CA GLY A 17 1.15 7.27 -8.14
C GLY A 17 1.50 8.68 -8.63
N PHE A 18 2.31 8.79 -9.69
CA PHE A 18 2.71 10.08 -10.27
C PHE A 18 1.88 10.38 -11.54
N ILE A 19 1.14 11.50 -11.56
CA ILE A 19 0.45 11.97 -12.78
C ILE A 19 1.31 13.06 -13.46
N PRO A 20 1.78 12.86 -14.71
CA PRO A 20 2.77 13.74 -15.33
C PRO A 20 2.29 15.15 -15.69
N ALA A 21 0.98 15.42 -15.68
CA ALA A 21 0.43 16.63 -16.31
C ALA A 21 0.47 17.92 -15.44
N GLY A 22 0.99 17.88 -14.20
CA GLY A 22 0.95 19.07 -13.32
C GLY A 22 1.94 19.15 -12.15
N GLY A 23 2.94 18.26 -12.05
CA GLY A 23 3.84 18.21 -10.89
C GLY A 23 3.14 17.76 -9.60
N GLN A 24 2.11 16.91 -9.74
CA GLN A 24 1.25 16.47 -8.65
C GLN A 24 1.64 15.08 -8.16
N CYS A 25 1.77 14.91 -6.85
CA CYS A 25 2.20 13.68 -6.18
C CYS A 25 0.98 13.04 -5.50
N ASN A 26 0.44 11.93 -6.02
CA ASN A 26 -0.70 11.26 -5.40
C ASN A 26 -0.29 10.03 -4.60
N ILE A 27 -0.77 9.91 -3.37
CA ILE A 27 -0.69 8.72 -2.53
C ILE A 27 -2.12 8.17 -2.40
N ASP A 28 -2.28 6.91 -2.81
CA ASP A 28 -3.51 6.14 -2.72
C ASP A 28 -3.26 4.85 -1.91
N GLN A 29 -4.19 3.92 -1.86
CA GLN A 29 -4.02 2.62 -1.20
C GLN A 29 -3.37 1.55 -2.10
N PRO A 30 -2.71 0.50 -1.55
CA PRO A 30 -2.16 -0.57 -2.38
C PRO A 30 -3.26 -1.36 -3.06
N ALA A 31 -2.92 -1.90 -4.23
CA ALA A 31 -3.69 -3.01 -4.79
C ALA A 31 -3.55 -4.23 -3.87
N LEU A 32 -4.65 -4.92 -3.63
CA LEU A 32 -4.64 -6.21 -2.95
C LEU A 32 -4.29 -7.32 -3.94
N ASN A 33 -3.61 -8.36 -3.47
CA ASN A 33 -3.19 -9.48 -4.31
C ASN A 33 -4.36 -10.41 -4.66
N LEU A 34 -5.29 -10.61 -3.73
CA LEU A 34 -6.59 -11.19 -4.05
C LEU A 34 -7.51 -10.12 -4.63
N PHE A 35 -8.29 -10.50 -5.64
CA PHE A 35 -9.14 -9.60 -6.43
C PHE A 35 -10.14 -8.76 -5.62
N ALA A 36 -10.50 -9.20 -4.42
CA ALA A 36 -11.41 -8.48 -3.53
C ALA A 36 -11.00 -8.66 -2.08
N ARG A 37 -11.28 -7.63 -1.28
CA ARG A 37 -11.14 -7.64 0.18
C ARG A 37 -11.85 -8.84 0.81
N ASP A 38 -13.03 -9.20 0.30
CA ASP A 38 -13.89 -10.23 0.89
C ASP A 38 -13.23 -11.62 0.92
N PHE A 39 -12.28 -11.89 0.01
CA PHE A 39 -11.52 -13.14 0.00
C PHE A 39 -10.54 -13.25 1.19
N TYR A 40 -10.14 -12.13 1.81
CA TYR A 40 -9.27 -12.14 2.99
C TYR A 40 -10.01 -12.40 4.30
N VAL A 41 -11.31 -12.12 4.36
CA VAL A 41 -12.12 -12.16 5.59
C VAL A 41 -12.59 -13.57 5.92
N LEU A 42 -12.82 -14.41 4.89
CA LEU A 42 -13.32 -15.77 5.06
C LEU A 42 -12.15 -16.77 5.10
N ALA A 43 -11.86 -17.29 6.30
CA ALA A 43 -10.72 -18.20 6.51
C ALA A 43 -10.78 -19.48 5.66
N GLU A 44 -12.00 -20.00 5.42
CA GLU A 44 -12.26 -21.24 4.65
C GLU A 44 -12.45 -20.99 3.14
N ASN A 45 -12.21 -19.77 2.67
CA ASN A 45 -12.34 -19.46 1.24
C ASN A 45 -11.26 -20.18 0.41
N GLU A 46 -11.67 -20.85 -0.67
CA GLU A 46 -10.77 -21.65 -1.51
C GLU A 46 -9.65 -20.81 -2.14
N GLU A 47 -9.96 -19.58 -2.56
CA GLU A 47 -8.99 -18.65 -3.14
C GLU A 47 -7.95 -18.21 -2.10
N ARG A 48 -8.35 -17.95 -0.86
CA ARG A 48 -7.44 -17.66 0.25
C ARG A 48 -6.50 -18.83 0.54
N LEU A 49 -7.03 -20.05 0.59
CA LEU A 49 -6.24 -21.26 0.84
C LEU A 49 -5.25 -21.54 -0.29
N ALA A 50 -5.69 -21.38 -1.55
CA ALA A 50 -4.82 -21.50 -2.71
C ALA A 50 -3.70 -20.46 -2.70
N TYR A 51 -4.00 -19.24 -2.26
CA TYR A 51 -3.02 -18.16 -2.17
C TYR A 51 -2.00 -18.38 -1.03
N LEU A 52 -2.44 -18.84 0.14
CA LEU A 52 -1.54 -19.27 1.22
C LEU A 52 -0.56 -20.35 0.73
N GLN A 53 -1.07 -21.35 -0.01
CA GLN A 53 -0.25 -22.40 -0.59
C GLN A 53 0.76 -21.85 -1.61
N LEU A 54 0.34 -20.90 -2.45
CA LEU A 54 1.23 -20.22 -3.40
C LEU A 54 2.39 -19.50 -2.68
N ILE A 55 2.10 -18.72 -1.63
CA ILE A 55 3.13 -18.00 -0.86
C ILE A 55 4.14 -18.99 -0.28
N ARG A 56 3.64 -20.05 0.36
CA ARG A 56 4.49 -21.10 0.93
C ARG A 56 5.39 -21.74 -0.14
N ASP A 57 4.83 -22.10 -1.30
CA ASP A 57 5.57 -22.72 -2.38
C ASP A 57 6.66 -21.79 -2.94
N VAL A 58 6.35 -20.49 -3.08
CA VAL A 58 7.34 -19.48 -3.48
C VAL A 58 8.46 -19.35 -2.44
N LEU A 59 8.14 -19.32 -1.14
CA LEU A 59 9.14 -19.25 -0.08
C LEU A 59 10.07 -20.49 -0.08
N VAL A 60 9.51 -21.67 -0.27
CA VAL A 60 10.30 -22.92 -0.40
C VAL A 60 11.19 -22.88 -1.64
N LEU A 61 10.68 -22.37 -2.78
CA LEU A 61 11.49 -22.15 -3.99
C LEU A 61 12.64 -21.17 -3.77
N LEU A 62 12.46 -20.20 -2.88
CA LEU A 62 13.49 -19.26 -2.43
C LEU A 62 14.38 -19.83 -1.31
N HIS A 63 14.32 -21.15 -1.07
CA HIS A 63 15.12 -21.90 -0.10
C HIS A 63 14.77 -21.66 1.39
N ALA A 64 13.57 -21.18 1.69
CA ALA A 64 13.08 -21.16 3.07
C ALA A 64 12.80 -22.60 3.58
N PRO A 65 13.11 -22.92 4.85
CA PRO A 65 12.70 -24.19 5.46
C PRO A 65 11.17 -24.34 5.43
N SER A 66 10.64 -25.53 5.13
CA SER A 66 9.19 -25.72 4.95
C SER A 66 8.35 -25.36 6.19
N GLU A 67 8.89 -25.50 7.39
CA GLU A 67 8.21 -25.12 8.64
C GLU A 67 8.13 -23.59 8.77
N SER A 68 9.25 -22.88 8.56
CA SER A 68 9.31 -21.41 8.50
C SER A 68 8.39 -20.87 7.41
N ALA A 69 8.46 -21.45 6.20
CA ALA A 69 7.67 -21.01 5.06
C ALA A 69 6.15 -21.08 5.31
N THR A 70 5.70 -22.04 6.13
CA THR A 70 4.28 -22.13 6.49
C THR A 70 3.90 -21.01 7.46
N PHE A 71 4.70 -20.83 8.51
CA PHE A 71 4.49 -19.76 9.49
C PHE A 71 4.55 -18.37 8.84
N ASP A 72 5.58 -18.12 8.03
CA ASP A 72 5.77 -16.86 7.31
C ASP A 72 4.61 -16.58 6.34
N ALA A 73 4.09 -17.61 5.66
CA ALA A 73 2.92 -17.47 4.78
C ALA A 73 1.64 -17.12 5.56
N GLU A 74 1.44 -17.70 6.75
CA GLU A 74 0.32 -17.36 7.62
C GLU A 74 0.42 -15.90 8.12
N GLU A 75 1.60 -15.46 8.58
CA GLU A 75 1.82 -14.07 8.99
C GLU A 75 1.60 -13.08 7.84
N ILE A 76 2.04 -13.41 6.62
CA ILE A 76 1.80 -12.58 5.43
C ILE A 76 0.30 -12.43 5.17
N ILE A 77 -0.46 -13.53 5.22
CA ILE A 77 -1.91 -13.46 5.01
C ILE A 77 -2.59 -12.66 6.13
N GLU A 78 -2.20 -12.81 7.38
CA GLU A 78 -2.75 -12.03 8.48
C GLU A 78 -2.49 -10.53 8.30
N PHE A 79 -1.27 -10.18 7.89
CA PHE A 79 -0.90 -8.81 7.57
C PHE A 79 -1.72 -8.26 6.41
N GLU A 80 -1.85 -9.01 5.30
CA GLU A 80 -2.67 -8.60 4.16
C GLU A 80 -4.16 -8.50 4.52
N THR A 81 -4.70 -9.36 5.38
CA THR A 81 -6.07 -9.25 5.89
C THR A 81 -6.24 -7.98 6.73
N ALA A 82 -5.26 -7.62 7.57
CA ALA A 82 -5.29 -6.38 8.33
C ALA A 82 -5.26 -5.16 7.40
N LEU A 83 -4.44 -5.18 6.35
CA LEU A 83 -4.42 -4.15 5.32
C LEU A 83 -5.77 -4.07 4.58
N ALA A 84 -6.31 -5.19 4.15
CA ALA A 84 -7.59 -5.27 3.44
C ALA A 84 -8.75 -4.71 4.29
N ASN A 85 -8.70 -4.86 5.61
CA ASN A 85 -9.71 -4.31 6.52
C ASN A 85 -9.67 -2.79 6.66
N ILE A 86 -8.51 -2.18 6.47
CA ILE A 86 -8.38 -0.72 6.49
C ILE A 86 -8.48 -0.09 5.10
N THR A 87 -8.42 -0.86 4.01
CA THR A 87 -8.66 -0.36 2.64
C THR A 87 -10.14 -0.15 2.34
N MET A 88 -10.46 0.89 1.58
CA MET A 88 -11.80 1.08 1.02
C MET A 88 -12.06 0.07 -0.10
N ALA A 89 -13.28 -0.47 -0.14
CA ALA A 89 -13.75 -1.32 -1.23
C ALA A 89 -13.98 -0.49 -2.52
N ASP A 90 -13.85 -1.13 -3.68
CA ASP A 90 -13.92 -0.45 -4.99
C ASP A 90 -15.27 0.23 -5.25
N ASP A 91 -16.38 -0.35 -4.76
CA ASP A 91 -17.72 0.22 -4.87
C ASP A 91 -17.89 1.52 -4.06
N GLN A 92 -17.17 1.65 -2.94
CA GLN A 92 -17.12 2.84 -2.11
C GLN A 92 -16.19 3.93 -2.68
N ARG A 93 -15.37 3.61 -3.68
CA ARG A 93 -14.47 4.58 -4.34
C ARG A 93 -15.16 5.46 -5.38
N HIS A 94 -16.47 5.28 -5.60
CA HIS A 94 -17.21 6.02 -6.64
C HIS A 94 -17.48 7.49 -6.29
N ASP A 95 -17.41 7.89 -5.01
CA ASP A 95 -17.51 9.30 -4.59
C ASP A 95 -16.13 9.99 -4.62
N ILE A 96 -15.67 10.28 -5.84
CA ILE A 96 -14.33 10.81 -6.16
C ILE A 96 -14.05 12.16 -5.44
N ALA A 97 -15.11 12.91 -5.08
CA ALA A 97 -14.98 14.19 -4.39
C ALA A 97 -14.52 14.05 -2.93
N GLU A 98 -14.90 12.98 -2.24
CA GLU A 98 -14.50 12.73 -0.84
C GLU A 98 -13.10 12.11 -0.73
N LEU A 99 -12.64 11.42 -1.78
CA LEU A 99 -11.31 10.81 -1.83
C LEU A 99 -10.17 11.83 -2.01
N TYR A 100 -10.50 13.05 -2.45
CA TYR A 100 -9.50 14.04 -2.84
C TYR A 100 -9.10 14.97 -1.70
N THR A 101 -8.16 14.52 -0.86
CA THR A 101 -7.57 15.39 0.18
C THR A 101 -6.21 15.92 -0.27
N LYS A 102 -6.15 17.23 -0.54
CA LYS A 102 -4.90 17.94 -0.81
C LYS A 102 -4.26 18.37 0.50
N MET A 103 -3.03 17.93 0.75
CA MET A 103 -2.26 18.35 1.93
C MET A 103 -0.81 18.69 1.60
N THR A 104 -0.19 19.47 2.48
CA THR A 104 1.26 19.72 2.45
C THR A 104 2.00 18.61 3.19
N LEU A 105 3.30 18.44 2.91
CA LEU A 105 4.14 17.50 3.65
C LEU A 105 4.17 17.78 5.16
N GLY A 106 4.11 19.07 5.56
CA GLY A 106 4.02 19.45 6.96
C GLY A 106 2.75 18.94 7.64
N GLN A 107 1.59 19.17 7.02
CA GLN A 107 0.30 18.67 7.51
C GLN A 107 0.24 17.14 7.55
N MET A 108 0.85 16.47 6.57
CA MET A 108 0.94 15.01 6.54
C MET A 108 1.75 14.46 7.72
N LYS A 109 2.89 15.09 8.05
CA LYS A 109 3.70 14.72 9.22
C LYS A 109 2.95 14.92 10.54
N GLU A 110 2.11 15.94 10.64
CA GLU A 110 1.30 16.20 11.83
C GLU A 110 0.16 15.17 11.98
N GLN A 111 -0.51 14.80 10.89
CA GLN A 111 -1.63 13.85 10.91
C GLN A 111 -1.19 12.39 11.02
N LEU A 112 -0.04 12.05 10.42
CA LEU A 112 0.50 10.69 10.34
C LEU A 112 1.92 10.64 10.90
N PRO A 113 2.12 10.89 12.20
CA PRO A 113 3.46 11.05 12.79
C PRO A 113 4.26 9.74 12.89
N ASN A 114 3.61 8.58 12.74
CA ASN A 114 4.22 7.26 12.95
C ASN A 114 5.11 6.80 11.77
N PHE A 115 5.23 7.60 10.71
CA PHE A 115 6.03 7.29 9.53
C PHE A 115 6.90 8.49 9.15
N ASP A 116 8.18 8.25 8.84
CA ASP A 116 9.08 9.32 8.40
C ASP A 116 8.85 9.66 6.92
N TRP A 117 7.82 10.47 6.68
CA TRP A 117 7.47 10.95 5.35
C TRP A 117 8.62 11.71 4.67
N GLN A 118 9.47 12.38 5.45
CA GLN A 118 10.56 13.17 4.89
C GLN A 118 11.68 12.26 4.37
N LEU A 119 12.06 11.24 5.14
CA LEU A 119 12.98 10.21 4.68
C LEU A 119 12.44 9.50 3.44
N PHE A 120 11.17 9.07 3.48
CA PHE A 120 10.54 8.37 2.36
C PHE A 120 10.60 9.18 1.06
N PHE A 121 10.18 10.44 1.08
CA PHE A 121 10.22 11.27 -0.12
C PHE A 121 11.63 11.61 -0.58
N ASN A 122 12.58 11.79 0.34
CA ASN A 122 13.97 12.00 -0.03
C ASN A 122 14.57 10.80 -0.77
N GLU A 123 14.25 9.57 -0.34
CA GLU A 123 14.72 8.36 -1.00
C GLU A 123 14.02 8.12 -2.34
N VAL A 124 12.68 8.24 -2.38
CA VAL A 124 11.90 8.02 -3.61
C VAL A 124 12.27 9.02 -4.71
N PHE A 125 12.52 10.28 -4.35
CA PHE A 125 12.88 11.33 -5.31
C PHE A 125 14.39 11.55 -5.47
N ARG A 126 15.23 10.71 -4.86
CA ARG A 126 16.70 10.88 -4.87
C ARG A 126 17.26 11.03 -6.29
N ASP A 127 16.86 10.13 -7.18
CA ASP A 127 17.39 10.07 -8.55
C ASP A 127 16.89 11.24 -9.42
N ILE A 128 15.67 11.74 -9.16
CA ILE A 128 15.13 12.93 -9.82
C ILE A 128 15.93 14.17 -9.39
N THR A 129 16.28 14.26 -8.11
CA THR A 129 17.05 15.38 -7.56
C THR A 129 18.49 15.40 -8.08
N SER A 130 19.08 14.22 -8.35
CA SER A 130 20.43 14.08 -8.91
C SER A 130 20.57 14.59 -10.35
N LYS A 131 19.50 14.49 -11.16
CA LYS A 131 19.48 14.88 -12.59
C LYS A 131 19.18 16.37 -12.82
N LEU A 132 18.77 17.08 -11.77
CA LEU A 132 18.46 18.52 -11.80
C LEU A 132 19.65 19.40 -11.37
N ARG A 133 20.80 18.80 -11.05
CA ARG A 133 22.02 19.47 -10.62
C ARG A 133 23.09 19.44 -11.70
#